data_AF-A0A5E6QVA6-F1
#
_entry.id   AF-A0A5E6QVA6-F1
#
_cell.length_a   1.000
_cell.length_b   1.000
_cell.length_c   1.000
_cell.angle_alpha   90.00
_cell.angle_beta   90.00
_cell.angle_gamma   90.00
#
_symmetry.space_group_name_H-M   'P 1'
#
loop_
_entity.id
_entity.type
_entity.pdbx_description
1 polymer ?
#
loop_
_entity_poly.entity_id
_entity_poly.type
_entity_poly.pdbx_seq_one_letter_code
_entity_poly.pdbx_strand_id
1 'polypeptide(L)'
;MNSPRVRLGDLSVGFIQPLSETLQQRGIDPGPLLTRYGLDSARLAEPGARLSIPRYMHLGHAAIELTGDPALGLHMGHISRLGQAGLAGVTAAQAPTVGEAARTLLRFEPLYAANYRGHSSFHEDSGGAWLRFYSISPYNAYNRFVVDSLLAGWLAQLSSLAGVVLLAERVEIEFEAPAYAAHYQALSSNQVQFGAPTNQLRLSRANLALRNPAHCPSTWQHLLQLCEAELEQRTRIRSLGERIAHLLGPLLNGGREPDLEEVARHLQLPTWTLRRKLAEEGTQFRAILNDTRRDLAMTYIRDTELAFGEIAYLLGFASAEAFQRAFKRWNGITPGEFRRSQRRTG
;
A
#
# COMPACT_ATOMS: atom_id res chain seq x y z
N MET A 1 -27.22 -3.48 -8.90
CA MET A 1 -26.35 -2.50 -8.21
C MET A 1 -24.94 -2.69 -8.73
N ASN A 2 -24.26 -1.63 -9.20
CA ASN A 2 -22.87 -1.75 -9.66
C ASN A 2 -21.98 -2.07 -8.45
N SER A 3 -21.41 -3.27 -8.41
CA SER A 3 -20.37 -3.60 -7.45
C SER A 3 -19.20 -2.61 -7.61
N PRO A 4 -18.64 -2.07 -6.52
CA PRO A 4 -17.52 -1.13 -6.62
C PRO A 4 -16.33 -1.81 -7.28
N ARG A 5 -15.68 -1.08 -8.20
CA ARG A 5 -14.53 -1.58 -8.96
C ARG A 5 -13.35 -1.82 -8.03
N VAL A 6 -12.84 -3.05 -8.02
CA VAL A 6 -11.64 -3.40 -7.24
C VAL A 6 -10.39 -2.93 -7.98
N ARG A 7 -9.52 -2.18 -7.31
CA ARG A 7 -8.23 -1.71 -7.84
C ARG A 7 -7.09 -2.39 -7.11
N LEU A 8 -5.89 -2.37 -7.70
CA LEU A 8 -4.65 -2.89 -7.07
C LEU A 8 -4.24 -2.14 -5.80
N GLY A 9 -4.85 -0.98 -5.57
CA GLY A 9 -4.49 -0.10 -4.50
C GLY A 9 -3.92 1.21 -5.02
N ASP A 10 -3.94 2.19 -4.15
CA ASP A 10 -3.54 3.55 -4.41
C ASP A 10 -3.05 4.22 -3.13
N LEU A 11 -2.36 5.32 -3.30
CA LEU A 11 -1.86 6.16 -2.22
C LEU A 11 -2.05 7.63 -2.55
N SER A 12 -2.03 8.46 -1.51
CA SER A 12 -2.04 9.92 -1.59
C SER A 12 -0.93 10.42 -2.51
N VAL A 13 -1.23 11.40 -3.35
CA VAL A 13 -0.19 12.11 -4.12
C VAL A 13 0.77 12.91 -3.22
N GLY A 14 0.46 13.09 -1.94
CA GLY A 14 1.37 13.70 -0.96
C GLY A 14 2.73 13.00 -0.87
N PHE A 15 2.79 11.68 -1.13
CA PHE A 15 4.05 10.93 -1.17
C PHE A 15 4.92 11.22 -2.40
N ILE A 16 4.44 12.03 -3.35
CA ILE A 16 5.25 12.51 -4.48
C ILE A 16 6.15 13.68 -4.06
N GLN A 17 5.73 14.47 -3.06
CA GLN A 17 6.52 15.58 -2.57
C GLN A 17 7.94 15.17 -2.10
N PRO A 18 8.12 14.15 -1.23
CA PRO A 18 9.46 13.75 -0.81
C PRO A 18 10.28 13.20 -1.98
N LEU A 19 9.67 12.56 -2.99
CA LEU A 19 10.38 12.14 -4.20
C LEU A 19 10.92 13.35 -4.97
N SER A 20 10.08 14.37 -5.19
CA SER A 20 10.48 15.62 -5.85
C SER A 20 11.62 16.32 -5.12
N GLU A 21 11.52 16.45 -3.80
CA GLU A 21 12.56 17.05 -2.96
C GLU A 21 13.87 16.24 -3.04
N THR A 22 13.77 14.92 -3.03
CA THR A 22 14.92 14.00 -3.12
C THR A 22 15.65 14.10 -4.48
N LEU A 23 14.91 14.33 -5.57
CA LEU A 23 15.48 14.58 -6.90
C LEU A 23 16.13 15.96 -6.98
N GLN A 24 15.47 16.99 -6.45
CA GLN A 24 16.00 18.36 -6.41
C GLN A 24 17.30 18.45 -5.60
N GLN A 25 17.40 17.74 -4.46
CA GLN A 25 18.63 17.62 -3.67
C GLN A 25 19.80 16.99 -4.45
N ARG A 26 19.51 16.20 -5.50
CA ARG A 26 20.49 15.65 -6.44
C ARG A 26 20.71 16.51 -7.68
N GLY A 27 20.14 17.71 -7.71
CA GLY A 27 20.24 18.63 -8.86
C GLY A 27 19.41 18.20 -10.07
N ILE A 28 18.43 17.31 -9.90
CA ILE A 28 17.55 16.82 -10.97
C ILE A 28 16.21 17.54 -10.87
N ASP A 29 15.74 18.13 -11.97
CA ASP A 29 14.39 18.67 -12.07
C ASP A 29 13.36 17.52 -12.11
N PRO A 30 12.45 17.41 -11.12
CA PRO A 30 11.43 16.36 -11.13
C PRO A 30 10.35 16.59 -12.20
N GLY A 31 10.18 17.81 -12.70
CA GLY A 31 9.08 18.20 -13.61
C GLY A 31 8.86 17.23 -14.78
N PRO A 32 9.88 16.99 -15.64
CA PRO A 32 9.76 16.09 -16.78
C PRO A 32 9.34 14.66 -16.41
N LEU A 33 9.88 14.13 -15.30
CA LEU A 33 9.50 12.80 -14.79
C LEU A 33 8.04 12.81 -14.34
N LEU A 34 7.64 13.78 -13.54
CA LEU A 34 6.27 13.85 -13.01
C LEU A 34 5.23 14.00 -14.13
N THR A 35 5.50 14.84 -15.14
CA THR A 35 4.63 15.00 -16.31
C THR A 35 4.43 13.69 -17.07
N ARG A 36 5.48 12.87 -17.24
CA ARG A 36 5.37 11.53 -17.85
C ARG A 36 4.41 10.61 -17.10
N TYR A 37 4.25 10.81 -15.79
CA TYR A 37 3.31 10.08 -14.95
C TYR A 37 2.00 10.83 -14.70
N GLY A 38 1.71 11.90 -15.47
CA GLY A 38 0.48 12.68 -15.35
C GLY A 38 0.32 13.40 -14.01
N LEU A 39 1.43 13.77 -13.39
CA LEU A 39 1.49 14.46 -12.09
C LEU A 39 1.94 15.91 -12.32
N ASP A 40 1.05 16.73 -12.85
CA ASP A 40 1.27 18.18 -12.92
C ASP A 40 0.98 18.86 -11.57
N SER A 41 1.28 20.16 -11.48
CA SER A 41 1.07 20.94 -10.26
C SER A 41 -0.40 20.97 -9.83
N ALA A 42 -1.33 20.98 -10.79
CA ALA A 42 -2.76 20.95 -10.51
C ALA A 42 -3.18 19.63 -9.87
N ARG A 43 -2.73 18.50 -10.42
CA ARG A 43 -3.01 17.16 -9.89
C ARG A 43 -2.39 16.94 -8.51
N LEU A 44 -1.20 17.47 -8.25
CA LEU A 44 -0.55 17.40 -6.93
C LEU A 44 -1.24 18.28 -5.88
N ALA A 45 -1.88 19.37 -6.29
CA ALA A 45 -2.65 20.25 -5.40
C ALA A 45 -4.11 19.81 -5.20
N GLU A 46 -4.61 18.85 -5.98
CA GLU A 46 -5.99 18.38 -5.91
C GLU A 46 -6.27 17.66 -4.57
N PRO A 47 -7.26 18.12 -3.78
CA PRO A 47 -7.60 17.50 -2.51
C PRO A 47 -7.99 16.04 -2.67
N GLY A 48 -7.33 15.15 -1.92
CA GLY A 48 -7.62 13.72 -1.95
C GLY A 48 -7.20 13.03 -3.24
N ALA A 49 -6.42 13.67 -4.11
CA ALA A 49 -5.86 13.02 -5.29
C ALA A 49 -5.00 11.82 -4.89
N ARG A 50 -5.15 10.74 -5.67
CA ARG A 50 -4.46 9.47 -5.44
C ARG A 50 -3.77 8.99 -6.70
N LEU A 51 -2.69 8.24 -6.50
CA LEU A 51 -1.90 7.56 -7.53
C LEU A 51 -1.97 6.05 -7.27
N SER A 52 -2.15 5.25 -8.32
CA SER A 52 -2.14 3.79 -8.14
C SER A 52 -0.77 3.31 -7.69
N ILE A 53 -0.74 2.30 -6.81
CA ILE A 53 0.51 1.72 -6.29
C ILE A 53 1.47 1.31 -7.41
N PRO A 54 1.04 0.65 -8.51
CA PRO A 54 1.96 0.30 -9.57
C PRO A 54 2.55 1.51 -10.30
N ARG A 55 1.76 2.57 -10.53
CA ARG A 55 2.30 3.82 -11.11
C ARG A 55 3.35 4.45 -10.19
N TYR A 56 3.11 4.43 -8.88
CA TYR A 56 4.08 4.92 -7.90
C TYR A 56 5.37 4.09 -7.87
N MET A 57 5.25 2.77 -7.91
CA MET A 57 6.36 1.83 -8.04
C MET A 57 7.19 2.10 -9.30
N HIS A 58 6.53 2.28 -10.46
CA HIS A 58 7.20 2.61 -11.71
C HIS A 58 7.85 4.00 -11.68
N LEU A 59 7.19 4.99 -11.05
CA LEU A 59 7.74 6.33 -10.87
C LEU A 59 9.02 6.30 -10.02
N GLY A 60 9.01 5.58 -8.90
CA GLY A 60 10.18 5.39 -8.06
C GLY A 60 11.33 4.71 -8.78
N HIS A 61 11.05 3.68 -9.59
CA HIS A 61 12.07 3.04 -10.40
C HIS A 61 12.65 3.95 -11.48
N ALA A 62 11.82 4.71 -12.19
CA ALA A 62 12.31 5.69 -13.15
C ALA A 62 13.16 6.79 -12.48
N ALA A 63 12.82 7.17 -11.25
CA ALA A 63 13.65 8.08 -10.46
C ALA A 63 15.01 7.46 -10.09
N ILE A 64 15.04 6.16 -9.74
CA ILE A 64 16.29 5.41 -9.51
C ILE A 64 17.15 5.36 -10.79
N GLU A 65 16.55 5.12 -11.96
CA GLU A 65 17.28 5.13 -13.23
C GLU A 65 17.87 6.51 -13.55
N LEU A 66 17.14 7.59 -13.25
CA LEU A 66 17.60 8.96 -13.46
C LEU A 66 18.74 9.36 -12.52
N THR A 67 18.73 8.87 -11.27
CA THR A 67 19.75 9.22 -10.27
C THR A 67 20.95 8.27 -10.30
N GLY A 68 20.79 7.06 -10.83
CA GLY A 68 21.76 5.97 -10.69
C GLY A 68 21.88 5.45 -9.25
N ASP A 69 20.94 5.80 -8.37
CA ASP A 69 21.00 5.49 -6.94
C ASP A 69 19.90 4.49 -6.53
N PRO A 70 20.24 3.20 -6.33
CA PRO A 70 19.26 2.20 -5.95
C PRO A 70 18.73 2.36 -4.52
N ALA A 71 19.39 3.15 -3.66
CA ALA A 71 18.93 3.44 -2.29
C ALA A 71 17.96 4.63 -2.23
N LEU A 72 17.51 5.18 -3.38
CA LEU A 72 16.67 6.37 -3.45
C LEU A 72 15.44 6.31 -2.54
N GLY A 73 14.80 5.15 -2.43
CA GLY A 73 13.65 4.95 -1.54
C GLY A 73 13.99 5.23 -0.07
N LEU A 74 15.14 4.77 0.42
CA LEU A 74 15.61 5.05 1.78
C LEU A 74 15.83 6.56 1.97
N HIS A 75 16.49 7.21 1.01
CA HIS A 75 16.75 8.66 1.06
C HIS A 75 15.44 9.48 1.07
N MET A 76 14.49 9.09 0.23
CA MET A 76 13.17 9.71 0.17
C MET A 76 12.40 9.52 1.49
N GLY A 77 12.46 8.32 2.06
CA GLY A 77 11.86 8.02 3.35
C GLY A 77 12.43 8.91 4.48
N HIS A 78 13.75 9.16 4.50
CA HIS A 78 14.38 9.98 5.54
C HIS A 78 13.88 11.43 5.60
N ILE A 79 13.35 11.98 4.50
CA ILE A 79 12.79 13.34 4.45
C ILE A 79 11.26 13.36 4.47
N SER A 80 10.62 12.21 4.72
CA SER A 80 9.17 12.12 4.77
C SER A 80 8.60 12.87 5.97
N ARG A 81 7.46 13.52 5.78
CA ARG A 81 6.79 14.36 6.77
C ARG A 81 5.36 13.90 6.97
N LEU A 82 4.85 14.07 8.19
CA LEU A 82 3.50 13.65 8.57
C LEU A 82 2.41 14.24 7.66
N GLY A 83 2.56 15.49 7.21
CA GLY A 83 1.57 16.13 6.33
C GLY A 83 1.30 15.38 5.01
N GLN A 84 2.24 14.56 4.53
CA GLN A 84 2.10 13.77 3.28
C GLN A 84 1.06 12.65 3.41
N ALA A 85 0.83 12.17 4.65
CA ALA A 85 -0.22 11.21 4.99
C ALA A 85 -1.59 11.87 5.24
N GLY A 86 -1.74 13.17 4.93
CA GLY A 86 -3.01 13.88 5.02
C GLY A 86 -3.58 13.90 6.43
N LEU A 87 -4.89 13.68 6.56
CA LEU A 87 -5.60 13.73 7.84
C LEU A 87 -4.97 12.79 8.87
N ALA A 88 -4.66 11.55 8.51
CA ALA A 88 -4.02 10.59 9.43
C ALA A 88 -2.68 11.11 9.97
N GLY A 89 -1.87 11.72 9.10
CA GLY A 89 -0.57 12.27 9.47
C GLY A 89 -0.67 13.52 10.33
N VAL A 90 -1.58 14.45 10.00
CA VAL A 90 -1.84 15.65 10.82
C VAL A 90 -2.39 15.26 12.19
N THR A 91 -3.25 14.24 12.26
CA THR A 91 -3.70 13.66 13.53
C THR A 91 -2.53 13.06 14.31
N ALA A 92 -1.69 12.25 13.66
CA ALA A 92 -0.50 11.67 14.30
C ALA A 92 0.48 12.74 14.79
N ALA A 93 0.58 13.90 14.12
CA ALA A 93 1.40 15.04 14.55
C ALA A 93 0.93 15.66 15.88
N GLN A 94 -0.32 15.38 16.30
CA GLN A 94 -0.89 15.79 17.57
C GLN A 94 -0.95 14.65 18.59
N ALA A 95 -0.44 13.47 18.28
CA ALA A 95 -0.43 12.35 19.22
C ALA A 95 0.40 12.68 20.48
N PRO A 96 0.01 12.20 21.67
CA PRO A 96 0.72 12.51 22.92
C PRO A 96 2.09 11.85 23.03
N THR A 97 2.32 10.75 22.29
CA THR A 97 3.56 9.99 22.30
C THR A 97 3.87 9.43 20.90
N VAL A 98 5.12 9.01 20.70
CA VAL A 98 5.54 8.26 19.50
C VAL A 98 4.68 7.01 19.29
N GLY A 99 4.37 6.27 20.36
CA GLY A 99 3.53 5.08 20.26
C GLY A 99 2.13 5.38 19.74
N GLU A 100 1.50 6.44 20.22
CA GLU A 100 0.18 6.84 19.74
C GLU A 100 0.22 7.40 18.30
N ALA A 101 1.30 8.07 17.91
CA ALA A 101 1.50 8.48 16.52
C ALA A 101 1.65 7.29 15.58
N ALA A 102 2.48 6.30 15.96
CA ALA A 102 2.65 5.07 15.19
C ALA A 102 1.32 4.31 15.04
N ARG A 103 0.59 4.12 16.15
CA ARG A 103 -0.74 3.50 16.14
C ARG A 103 -1.71 4.24 15.20
N THR A 104 -1.69 5.58 15.24
CA THR A 104 -2.56 6.43 14.40
C THR A 104 -2.24 6.28 12.92
N LEU A 105 -0.96 6.35 12.55
CA LEU A 105 -0.54 6.20 11.16
C LEU A 105 -0.94 4.85 10.57
N LEU A 106 -0.79 3.76 11.33
CA LEU A 106 -1.10 2.41 10.83
C LEU A 106 -2.61 2.11 10.90
N ARG A 107 -3.32 2.59 11.92
CA ARG A 107 -4.77 2.43 12.03
C ARG A 107 -5.52 3.17 10.94
N PHE A 108 -5.12 4.40 10.66
CA PHE A 108 -5.75 5.26 9.66
C PHE A 108 -5.04 5.19 8.29
N GLU A 109 -4.23 4.15 8.05
CA GLU A 109 -3.61 3.87 6.74
C GLU A 109 -4.62 3.99 5.57
N PRO A 110 -5.85 3.43 5.64
CA PRO A 110 -6.83 3.53 4.56
C PRO A 110 -7.15 4.95 4.09
N LEU A 111 -6.89 5.97 4.91
CA LEU A 111 -7.09 7.37 4.55
C LEU A 111 -6.04 7.84 3.53
N TYR A 112 -4.81 7.33 3.57
CA TYR A 112 -3.71 7.77 2.70
C TYR A 112 -3.13 6.68 1.81
N ALA A 113 -3.34 5.40 2.09
CA ALA A 113 -2.88 4.27 1.29
C ALA A 113 -3.84 3.08 1.45
N ALA A 114 -4.10 2.37 0.36
CA ALA A 114 -4.90 1.15 0.40
C ALA A 114 -4.30 0.15 -0.59
N ASN A 115 -4.07 -1.08 -0.16
CA ASN A 115 -3.63 -2.18 -1.01
C ASN A 115 -4.63 -3.32 -0.88
N TYR A 116 -5.16 -3.80 -2.00
CA TYR A 116 -6.19 -4.83 -1.98
C TYR A 116 -5.70 -6.18 -1.44
N ARG A 117 -4.38 -6.41 -1.37
CA ARG A 117 -3.79 -7.67 -0.90
C ARG A 117 -3.43 -7.71 0.57
N GLY A 118 -3.33 -6.57 1.23
CA GLY A 118 -2.88 -6.52 2.61
C GLY A 118 -2.73 -5.09 3.10
N HIS A 119 -2.44 -4.97 4.38
CA HIS A 119 -2.37 -3.70 5.10
C HIS A 119 -1.19 -3.74 6.06
N SER A 120 -0.69 -2.55 6.40
CA SER A 120 0.29 -2.40 7.46
C SER A 120 -0.35 -2.68 8.82
N SER A 121 0.45 -3.14 9.79
CA SER A 121 -0.06 -3.49 11.12
C SER A 121 0.87 -3.08 12.25
N PHE A 122 0.26 -2.73 13.39
CA PHE A 122 0.96 -2.34 14.61
C PHE A 122 0.74 -3.42 15.67
N HIS A 123 1.82 -4.00 16.19
CA HIS A 123 1.76 -5.09 17.17
C HIS A 123 2.58 -4.74 18.41
N GLU A 124 1.92 -4.63 19.56
CA GLU A 124 2.58 -4.34 20.84
C GLU A 124 2.87 -5.62 21.63
N ASP A 125 4.00 -5.62 22.33
CA ASP A 125 4.40 -6.63 23.29
C ASP A 125 5.03 -5.98 24.54
N SER A 126 5.48 -6.81 25.49
CA SER A 126 6.08 -6.34 26.74
C SER A 126 7.40 -5.57 26.56
N GLY A 127 8.07 -5.71 25.42
CA GLY A 127 9.33 -5.07 25.09
C GLY A 127 9.22 -3.87 24.15
N GLY A 128 8.07 -3.61 23.55
CA GLY A 128 7.88 -2.48 22.65
C GLY A 128 6.78 -2.72 21.62
N ALA A 129 7.01 -2.32 20.37
CA ALA A 129 6.06 -2.53 19.29
C ALA A 129 6.74 -2.77 17.95
N TRP A 130 6.10 -3.58 17.12
CA TRP A 130 6.43 -3.79 15.71
C TRP A 130 5.51 -2.97 14.82
N LEU A 131 6.11 -2.22 13.90
CA LEU A 131 5.43 -1.63 12.75
C LEU A 131 5.75 -2.50 11.54
N ARG A 132 4.74 -3.18 10.99
CA ARG A 132 4.88 -4.11 9.88
C ARG A 132 4.27 -3.54 8.61
N PHE A 133 5.03 -3.58 7.53
CA PHE A 133 4.57 -3.18 6.20
C PHE A 133 4.25 -4.42 5.36
N TYR A 134 3.04 -4.47 4.82
CA TYR A 134 2.68 -5.48 3.83
C TYR A 134 3.15 -5.06 2.44
N SER A 135 4.00 -5.87 1.82
CA SER A 135 4.37 -5.75 0.41
C SER A 135 4.18 -7.08 -0.30
N ILE A 136 3.99 -7.02 -1.62
CA ILE A 136 3.85 -8.24 -2.41
C ILE A 136 5.21 -8.80 -2.84
N SER A 137 5.40 -10.10 -2.60
CA SER A 137 6.45 -10.95 -3.15
C SER A 137 6.03 -11.61 -4.48
N PRO A 138 6.95 -11.89 -5.44
CA PRO A 138 8.42 -11.73 -5.36
C PRO A 138 8.89 -10.28 -5.44
N TYR A 139 10.05 -10.01 -4.83
CA TYR A 139 10.65 -8.68 -4.78
C TYR A 139 11.51 -8.36 -6.00
N ASN A 140 11.38 -7.14 -6.51
CA ASN A 140 12.13 -6.56 -7.61
C ASN A 140 12.45 -5.09 -7.29
N ALA A 141 13.11 -4.36 -8.22
CA ALA A 141 13.47 -2.97 -7.99
C ALA A 141 12.26 -2.05 -7.72
N TYR A 142 11.07 -2.39 -8.26
CA TYR A 142 9.86 -1.60 -8.12
C TYR A 142 9.28 -1.63 -6.70
N ASN A 143 9.14 -2.83 -6.12
CA ASN A 143 8.55 -2.97 -4.77
C ASN A 143 9.58 -2.78 -3.64
N ARG A 144 10.89 -2.99 -3.88
CA ARG A 144 11.94 -2.60 -2.93
C ARG A 144 11.90 -1.11 -2.63
N PHE A 145 11.81 -0.27 -3.66
CA PHE A 145 11.67 1.18 -3.49
C PHE A 145 10.54 1.56 -2.52
N VAL A 146 9.39 0.88 -2.61
CA VAL A 146 8.25 1.14 -1.73
C VAL A 146 8.54 0.71 -0.30
N VAL A 147 9.07 -0.50 -0.08
CA VAL A 147 9.47 -0.97 1.27
C VAL A 147 10.44 0.01 1.91
N ASP A 148 11.46 0.41 1.16
CA ASP A 148 12.53 1.31 1.60
C ASP A 148 11.96 2.66 2.03
N SER A 149 11.13 3.24 1.17
CA SER A 149 10.47 4.51 1.40
C SER A 149 9.57 4.50 2.63
N LEU A 150 8.79 3.43 2.81
CA LEU A 150 7.82 3.33 3.91
C LEU A 150 8.50 3.14 5.26
N LEU A 151 9.46 2.21 5.37
CA LEU A 151 10.15 1.93 6.63
C LEU A 151 10.99 3.13 7.09
N ALA A 152 11.75 3.75 6.17
CA ALA A 152 12.50 4.97 6.47
C ALA A 152 11.55 6.15 6.76
N GLY A 153 10.42 6.23 6.04
CA GLY A 153 9.39 7.24 6.23
C GLY A 153 8.74 7.23 7.61
N TRP A 154 8.37 6.06 8.12
CA TRP A 154 7.83 5.93 9.47
C TRP A 154 8.82 6.41 10.53
N LEU A 155 10.10 6.01 10.44
CA LEU A 155 11.11 6.47 11.40
C LEU A 155 11.33 7.98 11.33
N ALA A 156 11.40 8.56 10.13
CA ALA A 156 11.56 10.00 9.95
C ALA A 156 10.38 10.79 10.55
N GLN A 157 9.16 10.36 10.27
CA GLN A 157 7.94 10.98 10.78
C GLN A 157 7.85 10.92 12.30
N LEU A 158 8.14 9.76 12.90
CA LEU A 158 8.13 9.58 14.35
C LEU A 158 9.29 10.32 15.04
N SER A 159 10.45 10.41 14.39
CA SER A 159 11.57 11.23 14.87
C SER A 159 11.22 12.70 14.90
N SER A 160 10.60 13.21 13.83
CA SER A 160 10.16 14.60 13.75
C SER A 160 9.12 14.95 14.81
N LEU A 161 8.24 14.01 15.19
CA LEU A 161 7.26 14.19 16.26
C LEU A 161 7.93 14.36 17.62
N ALA A 162 8.91 13.50 17.93
CA ALA A 162 9.60 13.50 19.22
C ALA A 162 10.66 14.60 19.34
N GLY A 163 11.08 15.21 18.21
CA GLY A 163 12.18 16.17 18.16
C GLY A 163 13.56 15.53 18.35
N VAL A 164 13.66 14.20 18.22
CA VAL A 164 14.90 13.43 18.36
C VAL A 164 14.97 12.35 17.29
N VAL A 165 16.17 11.98 16.85
CA VAL A 165 16.37 10.89 15.88
C VAL A 165 16.08 9.56 16.55
N LEU A 166 15.13 8.80 16.01
CA LEU A 166 14.80 7.46 16.44
C LEU A 166 15.51 6.43 15.57
N LEU A 167 16.10 5.44 16.22
CA LEU A 167 16.57 4.21 15.58
C LEU A 167 15.71 3.04 16.06
N ALA A 168 15.35 2.15 15.14
CA ALA A 168 14.68 0.91 15.47
C ALA A 168 15.66 -0.05 16.17
N GLU A 169 15.21 -0.75 17.20
CA GLU A 169 15.99 -1.80 17.86
C GLU A 169 16.26 -2.97 16.90
N ARG A 170 15.33 -3.23 15.99
CA ARG A 170 15.44 -4.28 14.97
C ARG A 170 14.75 -3.81 13.71
N VAL A 171 15.34 -4.17 12.57
CA VAL A 171 14.73 -4.03 11.26
C VAL A 171 14.84 -5.37 10.55
N GLU A 172 13.70 -5.87 10.10
CA GLU A 172 13.58 -7.11 9.34
C GLU A 172 13.06 -6.78 7.94
N ILE A 173 13.70 -7.34 6.93
CA ILE A 173 13.42 -7.13 5.51
C ILE A 173 13.21 -8.48 4.84
N GLU A 174 12.13 -8.61 4.07
CA GLU A 174 11.71 -9.90 3.52
C GLU A 174 12.59 -10.39 2.36
N PHE A 175 13.18 -9.46 1.61
CA PHE A 175 14.08 -9.79 0.51
C PHE A 175 15.53 -9.96 0.96
N GLU A 176 16.30 -10.69 0.15
CA GLU A 176 17.75 -10.82 0.27
C GLU A 176 18.46 -9.47 0.23
N ALA A 177 19.60 -9.38 0.94
CA ALA A 177 20.37 -8.15 1.05
C ALA A 177 20.71 -7.56 -0.33
N PRO A 178 20.23 -6.35 -0.67
CA PRO A 178 20.56 -5.72 -1.94
C PRO A 178 21.98 -5.13 -1.92
N ALA A 179 22.49 -4.71 -3.07
CA ALA A 179 23.82 -4.08 -3.19
C ALA A 179 23.99 -2.83 -2.30
N TYR A 180 22.89 -2.17 -1.95
CA TYR A 180 22.83 -0.99 -1.08
C TYR A 180 22.43 -1.31 0.36
N ALA A 181 22.53 -2.57 0.82
CA ALA A 181 22.11 -3.01 2.15
C ALA A 181 22.72 -2.19 3.30
N ALA A 182 23.95 -1.67 3.13
CA ALA A 182 24.62 -0.83 4.11
C ALA A 182 23.82 0.43 4.49
N HIS A 183 23.00 0.97 3.57
CA HIS A 183 22.20 2.16 3.81
C HIS A 183 21.06 1.94 4.82
N TYR A 184 20.61 0.69 5.04
CA TYR A 184 19.57 0.40 6.03
C TYR A 184 20.07 0.55 7.47
N GLN A 185 21.39 0.55 7.70
CA GLN A 185 21.92 0.71 9.05
C GLN A 185 21.53 2.06 9.67
N ALA A 186 21.25 3.08 8.85
CA ALA A 186 20.71 4.36 9.32
C ALA A 186 19.33 4.25 9.99
N LEU A 187 18.60 3.13 9.78
CA LEU A 187 17.29 2.88 10.38
C LEU A 187 17.37 2.16 11.72
N SER A 188 18.50 1.54 12.06
CA SER A 188 18.59 0.64 13.21
C SER A 188 19.81 0.88 14.07
N SER A 189 19.65 0.69 15.38
CA SER A 189 20.77 0.66 16.33
C SER A 189 21.50 -0.68 16.34
N ASN A 190 20.92 -1.72 15.74
CA ASN A 190 21.49 -3.06 15.61
C ASN A 190 21.60 -3.47 14.14
N GLN A 191 22.16 -4.65 13.89
CA GLN A 191 22.26 -5.19 12.53
C GLN A 191 20.87 -5.43 11.92
N VAL A 192 20.71 -5.03 10.66
CA VAL A 192 19.50 -5.26 9.87
C VAL A 192 19.46 -6.70 9.37
N GLN A 193 18.33 -7.38 9.55
CA GLN A 193 18.12 -8.76 9.12
C GLN A 193 17.39 -8.80 7.77
N PHE A 194 18.08 -9.27 6.73
CA PHE A 194 17.51 -9.54 5.41
C PHE A 194 17.07 -11.00 5.29
N GLY A 195 16.22 -11.32 4.30
CA GLY A 195 15.65 -12.66 4.13
C GLY A 195 14.74 -13.09 5.29
N ALA A 196 14.18 -12.13 6.04
CA ALA A 196 13.25 -12.38 7.14
C ALA A 196 11.84 -12.73 6.61
N PRO A 197 10.90 -13.21 7.45
CA PRO A 197 9.55 -13.52 6.99
C PRO A 197 8.69 -12.29 6.65
N THR A 198 9.08 -11.09 7.10
CA THR A 198 8.27 -9.86 6.96
C THR A 198 9.12 -8.61 6.89
N ASN A 199 8.59 -7.54 6.26
CA ASN A 199 9.15 -6.20 6.36
C ASN A 199 8.62 -5.49 7.61
N GLN A 200 9.47 -5.21 8.59
CA GLN A 200 9.04 -4.58 9.84
C GLN A 200 10.18 -3.89 10.59
N LEU A 201 9.83 -2.92 11.43
CA LEU A 201 10.74 -2.27 12.37
C LEU A 201 10.21 -2.40 13.80
N ARG A 202 11.12 -2.53 14.76
CA ARG A 202 10.80 -2.60 16.20
C ARG A 202 11.23 -1.34 16.91
N LEU A 203 10.29 -0.71 17.62
CA LEU A 203 10.58 0.38 18.55
C LEU A 203 10.52 -0.12 19.98
N SER A 204 11.51 0.29 20.78
CA SER A 204 11.57 -0.01 22.21
C SER A 204 10.42 0.66 22.97
N ARG A 205 10.11 0.17 24.17
CA ARG A 205 9.20 0.89 25.09
C ARG A 205 9.65 2.32 25.38
N ALA A 206 10.95 2.56 25.47
CA ALA A 206 11.48 3.90 25.70
C ALA A 206 11.18 4.83 24.53
N ASN A 207 11.42 4.38 23.29
CA ASN A 207 11.10 5.15 22.08
C ASN A 207 9.61 5.44 21.97
N LEU A 208 8.75 4.44 22.23
CA LEU A 208 7.30 4.61 22.18
C LEU A 208 6.76 5.58 23.22
N ALA A 209 7.43 5.70 24.38
CA ALA A 209 7.04 6.58 25.47
C ALA A 209 7.50 8.03 25.29
N LEU A 210 8.35 8.32 24.29
CA LEU A 210 8.78 9.68 24.00
C LEU A 210 7.57 10.57 23.73
N ARG A 211 7.53 11.71 24.42
CA ARG A 211 6.43 12.67 24.39
C ARG A 211 6.55 13.59 23.17
N ASN A 212 5.41 13.94 22.61
CA ASN A 212 5.32 15.00 21.61
C ASN A 212 5.23 16.36 22.33
N PRO A 213 6.23 17.26 22.19
CA PRO A 213 6.20 18.57 22.83
C PRO A 213 5.07 19.48 22.32
N ALA A 214 4.56 19.21 21.10
CA ALA A 214 3.50 19.98 20.45
C ALA A 214 2.10 19.40 20.68
N HIS A 215 1.94 18.42 21.57
CA HIS A 215 0.65 17.79 21.85
C HIS A 215 -0.36 18.79 22.44
N CYS A 216 -1.49 18.96 21.76
CA CYS A 216 -2.66 19.65 22.27
C CYS A 216 -3.82 18.63 22.46
N PRO A 217 -4.23 18.33 23.71
CA PRO A 217 -5.23 17.28 23.97
C PRO A 217 -6.57 17.49 23.24
N SER A 218 -7.08 18.72 23.17
CA SER A 218 -8.35 19.02 22.52
C SER A 218 -8.26 18.85 21.00
N THR A 219 -7.19 19.36 20.37
CA THR A 219 -6.93 19.19 18.94
C THR A 219 -6.76 17.72 18.59
N TRP A 220 -6.01 16.96 19.39
CA TRP A 220 -5.85 15.52 19.22
C TRP A 220 -7.18 14.77 19.21
N GLN A 221 -8.03 15.00 20.22
CA GLN A 221 -9.34 14.34 20.31
C GLN A 221 -10.26 14.71 19.13
N HIS A 222 -10.25 15.98 18.72
CA HIS A 222 -11.05 16.42 17.57
C HIS A 222 -10.57 15.78 16.25
N LEU A 223 -9.25 15.75 16.02
CA LEU A 223 -8.66 15.15 14.83
C LEU A 223 -8.88 13.63 14.78
N LEU A 224 -8.86 12.94 15.93
CA LEU A 224 -9.26 11.54 16.01
C LEU A 224 -10.71 11.33 15.58
N GLN A 225 -11.66 12.16 16.04
CA GLN A 225 -13.06 12.06 15.62
C GLN A 225 -13.22 12.26 14.10
N LEU A 226 -12.49 13.20 13.51
CA LEU A 226 -12.48 13.41 12.06
C LEU A 226 -11.90 12.21 11.32
N CYS A 227 -10.79 11.64 11.81
CA CYS A 227 -10.22 10.41 11.26
C CYS A 227 -11.20 9.24 11.30
N GLU A 228 -11.91 9.05 12.43
CA GLU A 228 -12.89 7.97 12.58
C GLU A 228 -14.06 8.14 11.61
N ALA A 229 -14.59 9.35 11.48
CA ALA A 229 -15.69 9.63 10.57
C ALA A 229 -15.29 9.40 9.10
N GLU A 230 -14.11 9.88 8.68
CA GLU A 230 -13.60 9.66 7.32
C GLU A 230 -13.26 8.19 7.08
N LEU A 231 -12.68 7.51 8.08
CA LEU A 231 -12.37 6.09 8.00
C LEU A 231 -13.65 5.29 7.82
N GLU A 232 -14.67 5.53 8.65
CA GLU A 232 -15.97 4.88 8.54
C GLU A 232 -16.57 5.10 7.16
N GLN A 233 -16.54 6.32 6.61
CA GLN A 233 -17.04 6.60 5.27
C GLN A 233 -16.28 5.84 4.18
N ARG A 234 -14.95 5.77 4.27
CA ARG A 234 -14.10 5.10 3.28
C ARG A 234 -14.16 3.58 3.35
N THR A 235 -14.18 3.02 4.55
CA THR A 235 -14.23 1.58 4.77
C THR A 235 -15.65 1.07 4.93
N ARG A 236 -16.66 1.90 4.62
CA ARG A 236 -18.06 1.51 4.70
C ARG A 236 -18.35 0.39 3.73
N ILE A 237 -18.46 -0.82 4.26
CA ILE A 237 -18.91 -1.99 3.50
C ILE A 237 -20.44 -1.92 3.45
N ARG A 238 -20.97 -1.72 2.24
CA ARG A 238 -22.40 -1.51 1.99
C ARG A 238 -23.13 -2.80 1.60
N SER A 239 -22.41 -3.88 1.29
CA SER A 239 -22.98 -5.19 0.96
C SER A 239 -22.09 -6.36 1.35
N LEU A 240 -22.69 -7.55 1.44
CA LEU A 240 -21.94 -8.80 1.60
C LEU A 240 -21.03 -9.06 0.40
N GLY A 241 -21.47 -8.71 -0.81
CA GLY A 241 -20.65 -8.79 -2.02
C GLY A 241 -19.36 -7.98 -1.93
N GLU A 242 -19.41 -6.75 -1.43
CA GLU A 242 -18.23 -5.90 -1.21
C GLU A 242 -17.28 -6.47 -0.17
N ARG A 243 -17.82 -7.05 0.90
CA ARG A 243 -17.03 -7.73 1.93
C ARG A 243 -16.26 -8.92 1.34
N ILE A 244 -16.93 -9.71 0.50
CA ILE A 244 -16.30 -10.84 -0.20
C ILE A 244 -15.22 -10.33 -1.15
N ALA A 245 -15.47 -9.29 -1.94
CA ALA A 245 -14.47 -8.72 -2.85
C ALA A 245 -13.18 -8.29 -2.12
N HIS A 246 -13.29 -7.69 -0.92
CA HIS A 246 -12.13 -7.35 -0.09
C HIS A 246 -11.39 -8.59 0.42
N LEU A 247 -12.12 -9.63 0.85
CA LEU A 247 -11.51 -10.89 1.29
C LEU A 247 -10.82 -11.65 0.17
N LEU A 248 -11.31 -11.51 -1.07
CA LEU A 248 -10.73 -12.19 -2.23
C LEU A 248 -9.32 -11.71 -2.53
N GLY A 249 -8.98 -10.44 -2.29
CA GLY A 249 -7.67 -9.88 -2.63
C GLY A 249 -6.48 -10.68 -2.10
N PRO A 250 -6.36 -10.88 -0.78
CA PRO A 250 -5.32 -11.71 -0.17
C PRO A 250 -5.40 -13.20 -0.55
N LEU A 251 -6.61 -13.70 -0.84
CA LEU A 251 -6.85 -15.11 -1.19
C LEU A 251 -6.51 -15.44 -2.66
N LEU A 252 -6.50 -14.43 -3.54
CA LEU A 252 -6.07 -14.53 -4.92
C LEU A 252 -4.53 -14.55 -4.97
N ASN A 253 -3.95 -15.71 -4.66
CA ASN A 253 -2.52 -15.96 -4.72
C ASN A 253 -2.24 -17.42 -5.13
N GLY A 254 -1.06 -17.69 -5.68
CA GLY A 254 -0.55 -19.05 -5.83
C GLY A 254 -1.11 -19.85 -7.01
N GLY A 255 -1.80 -19.22 -7.97
CA GLY A 255 -2.50 -19.96 -9.03
C GLY A 255 -3.69 -20.79 -8.54
N ARG A 256 -4.11 -20.62 -7.27
CA ARG A 256 -5.27 -21.29 -6.68
C ARG A 256 -6.46 -20.35 -6.65
N GLU A 257 -7.59 -20.85 -7.14
CA GLU A 257 -8.86 -20.14 -7.05
C GLU A 257 -9.47 -20.34 -5.66
N PRO A 258 -9.85 -19.27 -4.93
CA PRO A 258 -10.57 -19.41 -3.67
C PRO A 258 -11.98 -19.97 -3.91
N ASP A 259 -12.39 -20.93 -3.08
CA ASP A 259 -13.73 -21.50 -3.12
C ASP A 259 -14.67 -20.81 -2.12
N LEU A 260 -15.95 -21.20 -2.20
CA LEU A 260 -17.00 -20.60 -1.38
C LEU A 260 -16.85 -20.99 0.09
N GLU A 261 -16.42 -22.22 0.36
CA GLU A 261 -16.18 -22.78 1.68
C GLU A 261 -15.08 -22.01 2.41
N GLU A 262 -14.02 -21.62 1.71
CA GLU A 262 -12.94 -20.79 2.24
C GLU A 262 -13.41 -19.39 2.62
N VAL A 263 -14.19 -18.74 1.75
CA VAL A 263 -14.75 -17.42 2.05
C VAL A 263 -15.76 -17.48 3.20
N ALA A 264 -16.60 -18.51 3.24
CA ALA A 264 -17.53 -18.78 4.33
C ALA A 264 -16.81 -18.91 5.68
N ARG A 265 -15.67 -19.62 5.72
CA ARG A 265 -14.84 -19.75 6.93
C ARG A 265 -14.29 -18.42 7.42
N HIS A 266 -13.77 -17.57 6.52
CA HIS A 266 -13.28 -16.24 6.87
C HIS A 266 -14.40 -15.32 7.40
N LEU A 267 -15.62 -15.51 6.89
CA LEU A 267 -16.80 -14.78 7.34
C LEU A 267 -17.46 -15.38 8.59
N GLN A 268 -17.00 -16.54 9.06
CA GLN A 268 -17.62 -17.31 10.14
C GLN A 268 -19.11 -17.61 9.86
N LEU A 269 -19.43 -17.97 8.62
CA LEU A 269 -20.79 -18.31 8.17
C LEU A 269 -20.83 -19.73 7.58
N PRO A 270 -21.93 -20.49 7.78
CA PRO A 270 -22.18 -21.69 6.98
C PRO A 270 -22.33 -21.38 5.49
N THR A 271 -21.85 -22.27 4.62
CA THR A 271 -21.86 -22.09 3.16
C THR A 271 -23.25 -21.83 2.60
N TRP A 272 -24.28 -22.54 3.11
CA TRP A 272 -25.68 -22.34 2.68
C TRP A 272 -26.22 -20.96 3.05
N THR A 273 -25.83 -20.43 4.23
CA THR A 273 -26.22 -19.10 4.68
C THR A 273 -25.57 -18.04 3.79
N LEU A 274 -24.30 -18.22 3.43
CA LEU A 274 -23.60 -17.34 2.51
C LEU A 274 -24.27 -17.32 1.13
N ARG A 275 -24.61 -18.48 0.56
CA ARG A 275 -25.34 -18.57 -0.72
C ARG A 275 -26.68 -17.86 -0.66
N ARG A 276 -27.47 -18.12 0.39
CA ARG A 276 -28.79 -17.51 0.56
C ARG A 276 -28.70 -15.98 0.64
N LYS A 277 -27.79 -15.45 1.48
CA LYS A 277 -27.60 -14.00 1.61
C LYS A 277 -27.14 -13.33 0.31
N LEU A 278 -26.26 -13.98 -0.46
CA LEU A 278 -25.86 -13.47 -1.76
C LEU A 278 -27.02 -13.46 -2.77
N ALA A 279 -27.85 -14.50 -2.77
CA ALA A 279 -29.04 -14.56 -3.61
C ALA A 279 -30.08 -13.49 -3.24
N GLU A 280 -30.25 -13.20 -1.94
CA GLU A 280 -31.07 -12.09 -1.43
C GLU A 280 -30.55 -10.72 -1.92
N GLU A 281 -29.23 -10.56 -2.07
CA GLU A 281 -28.59 -9.39 -2.70
C GLU A 281 -28.61 -9.42 -4.25
N GLY A 282 -29.21 -10.44 -4.87
CA GLY A 282 -29.29 -10.59 -6.32
C GLY A 282 -27.97 -10.96 -7.00
N THR A 283 -27.04 -11.59 -6.27
CA THR A 283 -25.72 -11.98 -6.78
C THR A 283 -25.34 -13.40 -6.36
N GLN A 284 -24.17 -13.84 -6.81
CA GLN A 284 -23.58 -15.12 -6.43
C GLN A 284 -22.07 -15.01 -6.33
N PHE A 285 -21.45 -15.88 -5.54
CA PHE A 285 -20.00 -15.86 -5.32
C PHE A 285 -19.19 -15.88 -6.62
N ARG A 286 -19.59 -16.70 -7.59
CA ARG A 286 -18.92 -16.79 -8.89
C ARG A 286 -18.93 -15.48 -9.67
N ALA A 287 -20.00 -14.70 -9.54
CA ALA A 287 -20.09 -13.38 -10.17
C ALA A 287 -19.10 -12.41 -9.51
N ILE A 288 -19.12 -12.32 -8.17
CA ILE A 288 -18.22 -11.45 -7.40
C ILE A 288 -16.75 -11.80 -7.67
N LEU A 289 -16.40 -13.08 -7.71
CA LEU A 289 -15.05 -13.53 -8.02
C LEU A 289 -14.60 -13.11 -9.43
N ASN A 290 -15.48 -13.28 -10.43
CA ASN A 290 -15.17 -12.90 -11.81
C ASN A 290 -15.06 -11.38 -11.97
N ASP A 291 -15.94 -10.61 -11.34
CA ASP A 291 -15.89 -9.15 -11.38
C ASP A 291 -14.62 -8.64 -10.70
N THR A 292 -14.28 -9.16 -9.52
CA THR A 292 -13.03 -8.85 -8.81
C THR A 292 -11.81 -9.14 -9.69
N ARG A 293 -11.74 -10.34 -10.29
CA ARG A 293 -10.63 -10.71 -11.17
C ARG A 293 -10.57 -9.86 -12.43
N ARG A 294 -11.71 -9.52 -13.03
CA ARG A 294 -11.77 -8.66 -14.22
C ARG A 294 -11.18 -7.29 -13.91
N ASP A 295 -11.63 -6.67 -12.83
CA ASP A 295 -11.22 -5.31 -12.47
C ASP A 295 -9.72 -5.26 -12.10
N LEU A 296 -9.24 -6.26 -11.36
CA LEU A 296 -7.81 -6.43 -11.07
C LEU A 296 -7.00 -6.69 -12.34
N ALA A 297 -7.46 -7.56 -13.24
CA ALA A 297 -6.79 -7.86 -14.51
C ALA A 297 -6.65 -6.61 -15.39
N MET A 298 -7.71 -5.82 -15.52
CA MET A 298 -7.66 -4.55 -16.26
C MET A 298 -6.63 -3.60 -15.65
N THR A 299 -6.59 -3.52 -14.32
CA THR A 299 -5.63 -2.67 -13.61
C THR A 299 -4.19 -3.18 -13.81
N TYR A 300 -3.95 -4.48 -13.71
CA TYR A 300 -2.64 -5.08 -14.00
C TYR A 300 -2.17 -4.80 -15.42
N ILE A 301 -3.03 -5.01 -16.42
CA ILE A 301 -2.63 -4.84 -17.81
C ILE A 301 -2.36 -3.37 -18.15
N ARG A 302 -3.10 -2.44 -17.52
CA ARG A 302 -2.96 -1.00 -17.74
C ARG A 302 -1.77 -0.40 -17.02
N ASP A 303 -1.60 -0.75 -15.74
CA ASP A 303 -0.70 -0.03 -14.83
C ASP A 303 0.64 -0.77 -14.60
N THR A 304 0.84 -1.95 -15.20
CA THR A 304 2.07 -2.76 -15.04
C THR A 304 2.55 -3.39 -16.35
N GLU A 305 3.82 -3.79 -16.36
CA GLU A 305 4.46 -4.52 -17.47
C GLU A 305 4.48 -6.05 -17.28
N LEU A 306 3.78 -6.57 -16.26
CA LEU A 306 3.78 -8.01 -15.93
C LEU A 306 3.40 -8.88 -17.13
N ALA A 307 4.05 -10.04 -17.25
CA ALA A 307 3.68 -11.05 -18.23
C ALA A 307 2.29 -11.62 -17.91
N PHE A 308 1.56 -12.08 -18.94
CA PHE A 308 0.21 -12.62 -18.72
C PHE A 308 0.19 -13.87 -17.84
N GLY A 309 1.27 -14.64 -17.81
CA GLY A 309 1.42 -15.78 -16.88
C GLY A 309 1.52 -15.33 -15.42
N GLU A 310 2.26 -14.25 -15.14
CA GLU A 310 2.36 -13.66 -13.80
C GLU A 310 1.00 -13.09 -13.38
N ILE A 311 0.32 -12.35 -14.26
CA ILE A 311 -1.03 -11.84 -14.00
C ILE A 311 -2.00 -12.99 -13.72
N ALA A 312 -1.91 -14.10 -14.47
CA ALA A 312 -2.73 -15.28 -14.23
C ALA A 312 -2.48 -15.87 -12.84
N TYR A 313 -1.21 -16.05 -12.46
CA TYR A 313 -0.81 -16.53 -11.14
C TYR A 313 -1.34 -15.63 -10.01
N LEU A 314 -1.17 -14.32 -10.15
CA LEU A 314 -1.64 -13.28 -9.23
C LEU A 314 -3.17 -13.24 -9.10
N LEU A 315 -3.91 -13.70 -10.10
CA LEU A 315 -5.37 -13.76 -10.07
C LEU A 315 -5.89 -15.17 -9.74
N GLY A 316 -5.02 -16.09 -9.32
CA GLY A 316 -5.41 -17.45 -8.93
C GLY A 316 -5.91 -18.31 -10.10
N PHE A 317 -5.42 -18.04 -11.32
CA PHE A 317 -5.67 -18.92 -12.47
C PHE A 317 -4.63 -20.03 -12.52
N ALA A 318 -5.08 -21.23 -12.92
CA ALA A 318 -4.19 -22.38 -13.10
C ALA A 318 -3.21 -22.23 -14.27
N SER A 319 -3.53 -21.40 -15.27
CA SER A 319 -2.64 -21.16 -16.42
C SER A 319 -2.91 -19.81 -17.11
N ALA A 320 -1.95 -19.36 -17.92
CA ALA A 320 -2.09 -18.15 -18.73
C ALA A 320 -3.22 -18.27 -19.75
N GLU A 321 -3.43 -19.44 -20.35
CA GLU A 321 -4.51 -19.71 -21.32
C GLU A 321 -5.88 -19.61 -20.66
N ALA A 322 -6.02 -20.13 -19.43
CA ALA A 322 -7.25 -19.99 -18.65
C ALA A 322 -7.59 -18.52 -18.38
N PHE A 323 -6.58 -17.73 -17.99
CA PHE A 323 -6.71 -16.28 -17.81
C PHE A 323 -7.11 -15.56 -19.12
N GLN A 324 -6.42 -15.82 -20.22
CA GLN A 324 -6.68 -15.14 -21.50
C GLN A 324 -8.11 -15.41 -22.01
N ARG A 325 -8.60 -16.66 -21.90
CA ARG A 325 -9.99 -17.02 -22.24
C ARG A 325 -10.99 -16.30 -21.36
N ALA A 326 -10.75 -16.27 -20.04
CA ALA A 326 -11.61 -15.57 -19.10
C ALA A 326 -11.65 -14.06 -19.39
N PHE A 327 -10.50 -13.43 -19.61
CA PHE A 327 -10.40 -12.01 -19.93
C PHE A 327 -11.14 -11.65 -21.21
N LYS A 328 -10.97 -12.44 -22.29
CA LYS A 328 -11.67 -12.23 -23.56
C LYS A 328 -13.19 -12.37 -23.37
N ARG A 329 -13.64 -13.35 -22.58
CA ARG A 329 -15.06 -13.52 -22.27
C ARG A 329 -15.63 -12.33 -21.51
N TRP A 330 -14.87 -11.73 -20.60
CA TRP A 330 -15.33 -10.59 -19.79
C TRP A 330 -15.34 -9.26 -20.54
N ASN A 331 -14.35 -9.02 -21.40
CA ASN A 331 -14.09 -7.70 -22.00
C ASN A 331 -14.31 -7.66 -23.53
N GLY A 332 -14.58 -8.80 -24.17
CA GLY A 332 -14.75 -8.92 -25.62
C GLY A 332 -13.45 -8.95 -26.43
N ILE A 333 -12.34 -8.46 -25.87
CA ILE A 333 -11.02 -8.40 -26.51
C ILE A 333 -9.96 -9.17 -25.73
N THR A 334 -8.86 -9.52 -26.39
CA THR A 334 -7.74 -10.22 -25.74
C THR A 334 -6.96 -9.29 -24.79
N PRO A 335 -6.27 -9.83 -23.77
CA PRO A 335 -5.39 -9.04 -22.91
C PRO A 335 -4.33 -8.24 -23.68
N GLY A 336 -3.79 -8.81 -24.75
CA GLY A 336 -2.78 -8.16 -25.60
C GLY A 336 -3.33 -6.98 -26.38
N GLU A 337 -4.55 -7.09 -26.93
CA GLU A 337 -5.24 -5.97 -27.57
C GLU A 337 -5.54 -4.85 -26.58
N PHE A 338 -6.00 -5.20 -25.38
CA PHE A 338 -6.26 -4.23 -24.32
C PHE A 338 -4.97 -3.50 -23.90
N ARG A 339 -3.84 -4.21 -23.72
CA ARG A 339 -2.55 -3.57 -23.42
C ARG A 339 -2.13 -2.57 -24.49
N ARG A 340 -2.26 -2.95 -25.77
CA ARG A 340 -1.91 -2.08 -26.89
C ARG A 340 -2.80 -0.85 -26.98
N SER A 341 -4.09 -0.95 -26.65
CA SER A 341 -4.99 0.21 -26.68
C SER A 341 -4.65 1.20 -25.57
N GLN A 342 -4.28 0.73 -24.38
CA GLN A 342 -3.88 1.61 -23.28
C GLN A 342 -2.60 2.39 -23.59
N ARG A 343 -1.61 1.77 -24.25
CA ARG A 343 -0.34 2.43 -24.65
C ARG A 343 -0.47 3.46 -25.78
N ARG A 344 -1.61 3.51 -26.48
CA ARG A 344 -1.88 4.51 -27.53
C ARG A 344 -2.59 5.74 -27.00
N THR A 345 -3.17 5.65 -25.80
CA THR A 345 -4.02 6.69 -25.20
C THR A 345 -3.35 7.38 -24.01
N GLY A 346 -2.34 6.75 -23.40
CA GLY A 346 -1.45 7.35 -22.40
C GLY A 346 -0.07 7.56 -23.00
#